data_AF-A0A0N5A4H6-F1
#
_entry.id   AF-A0A0N5A4H6-F1
#
_cell.length_a   1.000
_cell.length_b   1.000
_cell.length_c   1.000
_cell.angle_alpha   90.00
_cell.angle_beta   90.00
_cell.angle_gamma   90.00
#
_symmetry.space_group_name_H-M   'P 1'
#
loop_
_entity.id
_entity.type
_entity.pdbx_description
1 polymer ?
#
loop_
_entity_poly.entity_id
_entity_poly.type
_entity_poly.pdbx_seq_one_letter_code
_entity_poly.pdbx_strand_id
1 'polypeptide(L)'
;MKETTNKVPEVEKPKYATAQDFREQHLKTRFSQSSDELKGHKPTAMQKRWLVITRMFKRKEDIPEYISIGTLNSLSDRLRIVFIVVGCVSFFTVYAASERYMAYKIERDKKRGVVVTKM
;
A
#
# COMPACT_ATOMS: atom_id res chain seq x y z
N MET A 1 43.76 35.16 43.60
CA MET A 1 42.32 35.44 43.41
C MET A 1 41.85 34.51 42.30
N LYS A 2 41.20 33.40 42.63
CA LYS A 2 40.71 32.43 41.64
C LYS A 2 39.25 32.78 41.37
N GLU A 3 38.96 33.33 40.21
CA GLU A 3 37.57 33.56 39.78
C GLU A 3 36.93 32.24 39.39
N THR A 4 35.96 31.82 40.19
CA THR A 4 35.09 30.68 39.94
C THR A 4 34.07 31.07 38.87
N THR A 5 34.32 30.69 37.62
CA THR A 5 33.33 30.87 36.55
C THR A 5 32.16 29.90 36.76
N ASN A 6 31.07 30.46 37.26
CA ASN A 6 29.81 29.80 37.58
C ASN A 6 29.17 29.26 36.29
N LYS A 7 29.07 27.94 36.12
CA LYS A 7 28.35 27.31 35.00
C LYS A 7 26.85 27.34 35.31
N VAL A 8 26.15 28.29 34.69
CA VAL A 8 24.68 28.34 34.69
C VAL A 8 24.14 27.09 33.99
N PRO A 9 23.18 26.35 34.56
CA PRO A 9 22.61 25.16 33.92
C PRO A 9 21.84 25.58 32.66
N GLU A 10 22.20 24.99 31.53
CA GLU A 10 21.54 25.17 30.24
C GLU A 10 20.14 24.54 30.33
N VAL A 11 19.13 25.40 30.55
CA VAL A 11 17.73 24.99 30.58
C VAL A 11 17.37 24.51 29.17
N GLU A 12 17.25 23.19 29.01
CA GLU A 12 16.87 22.53 27.77
C GLU A 12 15.47 23.04 27.36
N LYS A 13 15.44 23.94 26.36
CA LYS A 13 14.20 24.55 25.90
C LYS A 13 13.30 23.44 25.33
N PRO A 14 12.01 23.37 25.70
CA PRO A 14 11.10 22.38 25.14
C PRO A 14 11.10 22.52 23.62
N LYS A 15 11.39 21.41 22.94
CA LYS A 15 11.52 21.31 21.49
C LYS A 15 10.14 21.44 20.86
N TYR A 16 9.65 22.67 20.71
CA TYR A 16 8.44 22.94 19.97
C TYR A 16 8.73 22.69 18.48
N ALA A 17 8.08 21.69 17.91
CA ALA A 17 8.16 21.44 16.48
C ALA A 17 7.38 22.53 15.74
N THR A 18 8.10 23.46 15.12
CA THR A 18 7.50 24.54 14.33
C THR A 18 6.99 23.96 13.00
N ALA A 19 5.98 24.57 12.38
CA ALA A 19 5.52 24.15 11.04
C ALA A 19 6.67 24.12 9.99
N GLN A 20 7.70 24.95 10.21
CA GLN A 20 8.93 24.94 9.43
C GLN A 20 9.79 23.70 9.70
N ASP A 21 9.93 23.26 10.96
CA ASP A 21 10.65 22.03 11.33
C ASP A 21 9.99 20.78 10.75
N PHE A 22 8.65 20.73 10.69
CA PHE A 22 7.93 19.64 10.05
C PHE A 22 8.19 19.59 8.54
N ARG A 23 8.21 20.74 7.86
CA ARG A 23 8.55 20.80 6.43
C ARG A 23 10.00 20.40 6.20
N GLU A 24 10.91 20.88 7.03
CA GLU A 24 12.33 20.50 6.94
C GLU A 24 12.54 19.03 7.22
N GLN A 25 11.88 18.44 8.21
CA GLN A 25 11.94 16.99 8.47
C GLN A 25 11.36 16.22 7.30
N HIS A 26 10.19 16.60 6.77
CA HIS A 26 9.61 15.93 5.59
C HIS A 26 10.52 16.04 4.36
N LEU A 27 11.15 17.18 4.14
CA LEU A 27 12.12 17.36 3.06
C LEU A 27 13.37 16.51 3.30
N LYS A 28 13.95 16.55 4.51
CA LYS A 28 15.11 15.72 4.89
C LYS A 28 14.81 14.23 4.76
N THR A 29 13.62 13.75 5.13
CA THR A 29 13.19 12.35 4.93
C THR A 29 13.02 12.01 3.45
N ARG A 30 12.52 12.92 2.63
CA ARG A 30 12.44 12.71 1.17
C ARG A 30 13.84 12.62 0.53
N PHE A 31 14.76 13.50 0.92
CA PHE A 31 16.13 13.50 0.40
C PHE A 31 16.97 12.34 0.96
N SER A 32 16.75 11.89 2.20
CA SER A 32 17.44 10.73 2.75
C SER A 32 16.97 9.41 2.11
N GLN A 33 15.72 9.35 1.63
CA GLN A 33 15.23 8.20 0.86
C GLN A 33 15.76 8.16 -0.58
N SER A 34 16.17 9.29 -1.17
CA SER A 34 16.86 9.30 -2.46
C SER A 34 18.34 8.88 -2.36
N SER A 35 18.97 8.96 -1.18
CA SER A 35 20.38 8.61 -1.02
C SER A 35 20.69 7.11 -0.90
N ASP A 36 19.68 6.22 -0.95
CA ASP A 36 19.88 4.77 -1.07
C ASP A 36 19.68 4.27 -2.52
N GLU A 37 19.83 5.17 -3.50
CA GLU A 37 19.86 4.85 -4.94
C GLU A 37 21.04 3.96 -5.35
N LEU A 38 22.10 3.90 -4.52
CA LEU A 38 23.29 3.09 -4.80
C LEU A 38 23.10 1.60 -4.53
N LYS A 39 22.09 1.21 -3.74
CA LYS A 39 21.83 -0.20 -3.40
C LYS A 39 20.45 -0.60 -3.91
N GLY A 40 20.34 -0.70 -5.22
CA GLY A 40 19.12 -1.15 -5.87
C GLY A 40 18.59 -2.47 -5.27
N HIS A 41 17.30 -2.50 -4.98
CA HIS A 41 16.63 -3.68 -4.44
C HIS A 41 16.17 -4.57 -5.60
N LYS A 42 16.54 -5.86 -5.59
CA LYS A 42 16.04 -6.83 -6.57
C LYS A 42 14.60 -7.21 -6.21
N PRO A 43 13.58 -6.82 -7.00
CA PRO A 43 12.19 -7.08 -6.65
C PRO A 43 11.87 -8.57 -6.76
N THR A 44 11.15 -9.10 -5.78
CA THR A 44 10.64 -10.48 -5.77
C THR A 44 9.67 -10.72 -6.93
N ALA A 45 9.52 -11.97 -7.39
CA ALA A 45 8.61 -12.33 -8.49
C ALA A 45 7.16 -11.83 -8.29
N MET A 46 6.68 -11.78 -7.05
CA MET A 46 5.37 -11.19 -6.72
C MET A 46 5.37 -9.67 -6.88
N GLN A 47 6.41 -8.97 -6.39
CA GLN A 47 6.53 -7.52 -6.55
C GLN A 47 6.59 -7.11 -8.02
N LYS A 48 7.29 -7.88 -8.86
CA LYS A 48 7.26 -7.70 -10.33
C LYS A 48 5.84 -7.81 -10.91
N ARG A 49 5.03 -8.72 -10.37
CA ARG A 49 3.63 -8.90 -10.80
C ARG A 49 2.77 -7.71 -10.38
N TRP A 50 2.95 -7.22 -9.17
CA TRP A 50 2.30 -6.03 -8.65
C TRP A 50 2.68 -4.75 -9.41
N LEU A 51 3.93 -4.61 -9.87
CA LEU A 51 4.39 -3.51 -10.73
C LEU A 51 3.66 -3.45 -12.07
N VAL A 52 3.30 -4.62 -12.63
CA VAL A 52 2.50 -4.71 -13.86
C VAL A 52 1.02 -4.44 -13.57
N ILE A 53 0.47 -4.98 -12.48
CA ILE A 53 -0.93 -4.77 -12.09
C ILE A 53 -1.23 -3.30 -11.80
N THR A 54 -0.31 -2.61 -11.11
CA THR A 54 -0.40 -1.17 -10.82
C THR A 54 -0.08 -0.30 -12.04
N ARG A 55 0.15 -0.91 -13.21
CA ARG A 55 0.43 -0.26 -14.50
C ARG A 55 1.65 0.68 -14.47
N MET A 56 2.58 0.48 -13.53
CA MET A 56 3.85 1.23 -13.51
C MET A 56 4.77 0.76 -14.65
N PHE A 57 4.70 -0.51 -15.00
CA PHE A 57 5.40 -1.10 -16.15
C PHE A 57 4.39 -1.83 -17.04
N LYS A 58 4.53 -1.71 -18.37
CA LYS A 58 3.62 -2.36 -19.34
C LYS A 58 3.86 -3.86 -19.43
N ARG A 59 5.12 -4.29 -19.35
CA ARG A 59 5.54 -5.69 -19.42
C ARG A 59 6.47 -6.03 -18.27
N LYS A 60 6.56 -7.33 -17.96
CA LYS A 60 7.53 -7.84 -16.98
C LYS A 60 8.97 -7.68 -17.46
N GLU A 61 9.16 -7.67 -18.78
CA GLU A 61 10.46 -7.48 -19.46
C GLU A 61 11.01 -6.06 -19.28
N ASP A 62 10.13 -5.06 -19.13
CA ASP A 62 10.53 -3.65 -18.98
C ASP A 62 11.01 -3.32 -17.55
N ILE A 63 10.97 -4.29 -16.62
CA ILE A 63 11.28 -4.06 -15.21
C ILE A 63 12.80 -4.14 -15.03
N PRO A 64 13.48 -3.06 -14.61
CA PRO A 64 14.92 -3.09 -14.35
C PRO A 64 15.25 -4.11 -13.26
N GLU A 65 16.44 -4.72 -13.33
CA GLU A 65 16.87 -5.73 -12.37
C GLU A 65 16.95 -5.18 -10.93
N TYR A 66 17.16 -3.88 -10.81
CA TYR A 66 17.30 -3.14 -9.58
C TYR A 66 16.31 -1.98 -9.54
N ILE A 67 15.53 -1.90 -8.47
CA ILE A 67 14.52 -0.86 -8.26
C ILE A 67 14.90 -0.04 -7.02
N SER A 68 14.70 1.29 -7.10
CA SER A 68 14.91 2.17 -5.95
C SER A 68 13.86 1.93 -4.86
N ILE A 69 14.27 2.06 -3.59
CA ILE A 69 13.37 1.90 -2.44
C ILE A 69 12.19 2.90 -2.50
N GLY A 70 12.40 4.10 -3.04
CA GLY A 70 11.33 5.08 -3.26
C GLY A 70 10.23 4.60 -4.23
N THR A 71 10.62 3.83 -5.25
CA THR A 71 9.66 3.19 -6.17
C THR A 71 8.85 2.10 -5.45
N LEU A 72 9.47 1.35 -4.54
CA LEU A 72 8.79 0.32 -3.76
C LEU A 72 7.75 0.90 -2.78
N ASN A 73 8.07 2.04 -2.15
CA ASN A 73 7.10 2.75 -1.30
C ASN A 73 5.90 3.25 -2.12
N SER A 74 6.18 3.88 -3.27
CA SER A 74 5.13 4.33 -4.19
C SER A 74 4.26 3.18 -4.72
N LEU A 75 4.87 2.00 -4.94
CA LEU A 75 4.15 0.78 -5.30
C LEU A 75 3.21 0.35 -4.17
N SER A 76 3.69 0.34 -2.92
CA SER A 76 2.91 -0.09 -1.77
C SER A 76 1.66 0.77 -1.53
N ASP A 77 1.75 2.08 -1.75
CA ASP A 77 0.60 2.99 -1.62
C ASP A 77 -0.44 2.74 -2.71
N ARG A 78 0.01 2.54 -3.96
CA ARG A 78 -0.89 2.20 -5.08
C ARG A 78 -1.56 0.84 -4.90
N LEU A 79 -0.84 -0.12 -4.32
CA LEU A 79 -1.37 -1.45 -4.03
C LEU A 79 -2.54 -1.42 -3.05
N ARG A 80 -2.53 -0.51 -2.07
CA ARG A 80 -3.67 -0.35 -1.15
C ARG A 80 -4.94 0.04 -1.91
N ILE A 81 -4.85 0.99 -2.82
CA ILE A 81 -5.99 1.45 -3.63
C ILE A 81 -6.49 0.31 -4.53
N VAL A 82 -5.58 -0.35 -5.23
CA VAL A 82 -5.92 -1.48 -6.11
C VAL A 82 -6.61 -2.60 -5.32
N PHE A 83 -6.11 -2.91 -4.12
CA PHE A 83 -6.69 -3.95 -3.27
C PHE A 83 -8.12 -3.62 -2.84
N ILE A 84 -8.38 -2.37 -2.44
CA ILE A 84 -9.75 -1.93 -2.07
C ILE A 84 -10.68 -2.02 -3.28
N VAL A 85 -10.26 -1.53 -4.45
CA VAL A 85 -11.08 -1.57 -5.67
C VAL A 85 -11.39 -3.00 -6.09
N VAL A 86 -10.39 -3.88 -6.10
CA VAL A 86 -10.57 -5.32 -6.42
C VAL A 86 -11.46 -5.99 -5.37
N GLY A 87 -11.35 -5.61 -4.09
CA GLY A 87 -12.23 -6.08 -3.03
C GLY A 87 -13.69 -5.71 -3.28
N CYS A 88 -13.97 -4.43 -3.59
CA CYS A 88 -15.32 -3.98 -3.92
C CYS A 88 -15.86 -4.71 -5.16
N VAL A 89 -15.10 -4.72 -6.26
CA VAL A 89 -15.52 -5.38 -7.51
C VAL A 89 -15.78 -6.87 -7.27
N SER A 90 -14.88 -7.56 -6.58
CA SER A 90 -15.05 -8.99 -6.30
C SER A 90 -16.30 -9.24 -5.45
N PHE A 91 -16.54 -8.45 -4.40
CA PHE A 91 -17.74 -8.57 -3.59
C PHE A 91 -19.03 -8.39 -4.41
N PHE A 92 -19.11 -7.33 -5.23
CA PHE A 92 -20.26 -7.09 -6.11
C PHE A 92 -20.45 -8.22 -7.13
N THR A 93 -19.38 -8.73 -7.73
CA THR A 93 -19.47 -9.86 -8.68
C THR A 93 -19.93 -11.14 -8.02
N VAL A 94 -19.46 -11.45 -6.81
CA VAL A 94 -19.88 -12.64 -6.05
C VAL A 94 -21.35 -12.51 -5.66
N TYR A 95 -21.79 -11.34 -5.20
CA TYR A 95 -23.18 -11.07 -4.89
C TYR A 95 -24.07 -11.28 -6.13
N ALA A 96 -23.75 -10.64 -7.25
CA ALA A 96 -24.49 -10.81 -8.50
C ALA A 96 -24.46 -12.27 -9.03
N ALA A 97 -23.33 -12.96 -8.86
CA ALA A 97 -23.22 -14.37 -9.23
C ALA A 97 -24.07 -15.27 -8.33
N SER A 98 -24.18 -14.96 -7.03
CA SER A 98 -24.99 -15.72 -6.08
C SER A 98 -26.48 -15.64 -6.40
N GLU A 99 -27.00 -14.47 -6.79
CA GLU A 99 -28.39 -14.33 -7.24
C GLU A 99 -28.67 -15.18 -8.48
N ARG A 100 -27.79 -15.10 -9.49
CA ARG A 100 -27.90 -15.92 -10.70
C ARG A 100 -27.80 -17.41 -10.39
N TYR A 101 -26.91 -17.80 -9.47
CA TYR A 101 -26.74 -19.18 -9.05
C TYR A 101 -27.97 -19.70 -8.31
N MET A 102 -28.57 -18.91 -7.42
CA MET A 102 -29.82 -19.25 -6.72
C MET A 102 -30.98 -19.42 -7.70
N ALA A 103 -31.15 -18.49 -8.65
CA ALA A 103 -32.18 -18.59 -9.68
C ALA A 103 -31.99 -19.85 -10.54
N TYR A 104 -30.76 -20.11 -10.99
CA TYR A 104 -30.43 -21.31 -11.76
C TYR A 104 -30.67 -22.60 -10.96
N LYS A 105 -30.34 -22.59 -9.66
CA LYS A 105 -30.58 -23.72 -8.76
C LYS A 105 -32.09 -24.01 -8.64
N ILE A 106 -32.92 -22.98 -8.44
CA ILE A 106 -34.37 -23.12 -8.34
C ILE A 106 -34.97 -23.68 -9.64
N GLU A 107 -34.55 -23.18 -10.80
CA GLU A 107 -35.01 -23.73 -12.09
C GLU A 107 -34.60 -25.20 -12.27
N ARG A 108 -33.38 -25.54 -11.85
CA ARG A 108 -32.87 -26.92 -11.92
C ARG A 108 -33.65 -27.85 -10.98
N ASP A 109 -33.96 -27.40 -9.78
CA ASP A 109 -34.71 -28.18 -8.79
C ASP A 109 -36.18 -28.35 -9.22
N LYS A 110 -36.77 -27.33 -9.86
CA LYS A 110 -38.10 -27.40 -10.50
C LYS A 110 -38.12 -28.41 -11.66
N LYS A 111 -37.10 -28.41 -12.53
CA LYS A 111 -36.96 -29.40 -13.62
C LYS A 111 -36.74 -30.83 -13.12
N ARG A 112 -36.21 -30.99 -11.91
CA ARG A 112 -36.02 -32.29 -11.25
C ARG A 112 -37.24 -32.75 -10.45
N GLY A 113 -38.32 -31.97 -10.42
CA GLY A 113 -39.57 -32.35 -9.73
C GLY A 113 -39.48 -32.29 -8.20
N VAL A 114 -38.45 -31.67 -7.64
CA VAL A 114 -38.29 -31.54 -6.18
C VAL A 114 -39.13 -30.33 -5.73
N VAL A 115 -40.31 -30.61 -5.18
CA VAL A 115 -41.18 -29.58 -4.58
C VAL A 115 -40.62 -29.28 -3.18
N VAL A 116 -40.12 -28.05 -2.99
CA VAL A 116 -39.60 -27.62 -1.68
C VAL A 116 -40.80 -27.40 -0.75
N THR A 117 -41.12 -28.40 0.06
CA THR A 117 -42.06 -28.28 1.17
C THR A 117 -41.46 -27.33 2.22
N LYS A 118 -42.17 -26.25 2.56
CA LYS A 118 -41.82 -25.41 3.72
C LYS A 118 -41.93 -26.28 4.98
N MET A 119 -40.84 -26.37 5.74
CA MET A 119 -40.93 -26.68 7.18
C MET A 119 -41.30 -25.43 7.94
#